data_AF-A0A0W8CTT9-F1
#
_entry.id   AF-A0A0W8CTT9-F1
#
_cell.length_a   1.000
_cell.length_b   1.000
_cell.length_c   1.000
_cell.angle_alpha   90.00
_cell.angle_beta   90.00
_cell.angle_gamma   90.00
#
_symmetry.space_group_name_H-M   'P 1'
#
loop_
_entity.id
_entity.type
_entity.pdbx_description
1 polymer ?
#
loop_
_entity_poly.entity_id
_entity_poly.type
_entity_poly.pdbx_seq_one_letter_code
_entity_poly.pdbx_strand_id
1 'polypeptide(L)'
;MAHNYNLQQLRHFDFSAVMEATTDESKAVAWAMEVGLLERSMLCPQCAQPMRLNAPKRYWRCCRKTRHADGKQEQFSIFVNSWFSKMKLELSQALRLMFAWCMRTPQPQAAHMAKVSENTASAWYAACRVLCSKELLSGEFKISLLLCC
;
A
#
# COMPACT_ATOMS: atom_id res chain seq x y z
N MET A 1 -7.23 -26.20 7.31
CA MET A 1 -6.47 -25.25 8.14
C MET A 1 -7.44 -24.14 8.54
N ALA A 2 -7.64 -23.90 9.83
CA ALA A 2 -8.53 -22.83 10.29
C ALA A 2 -7.77 -21.50 10.14
N HIS A 3 -8.13 -20.69 9.15
CA HIS A 3 -7.60 -19.35 9.01
C HIS A 3 -8.20 -18.49 10.12
N ASN A 4 -7.43 -18.25 11.17
CA ASN A 4 -7.84 -17.42 12.30
C ASN A 4 -7.68 -15.95 11.89
N TYR A 5 -8.70 -15.41 11.22
CA TYR A 5 -8.71 -14.03 10.76
C TYR A 5 -8.81 -13.09 11.98
N ASN A 6 -7.78 -12.27 12.21
CA ASN A 6 -7.80 -11.31 13.31
C ASN A 6 -8.76 -10.15 13.00
N LEU A 7 -10.01 -10.30 13.46
CA LEU A 7 -11.10 -9.33 13.27
C LEU A 7 -10.85 -7.98 13.96
N GLN A 8 -9.86 -7.85 14.86
CA GLN A 8 -9.52 -6.55 15.46
C GLN A 8 -8.97 -5.56 14.43
N GLN A 9 -8.36 -6.06 13.35
CA GLN A 9 -7.85 -5.22 12.26
C GLN A 9 -8.98 -4.55 11.44
N LEU A 10 -10.21 -5.08 11.47
CA LEU A 10 -11.33 -4.55 10.67
C LEU A 10 -11.70 -3.10 11.00
N ARG A 11 -11.48 -2.67 12.25
CA ARG A 11 -11.73 -1.28 12.66
C ARG A 11 -10.81 -0.27 11.97
N HIS A 12 -9.64 -0.70 11.49
CA HIS A 12 -8.77 0.19 10.72
C HIS A 12 -9.28 0.44 9.29
N PHE A 13 -10.30 -0.30 8.84
CA PHE A 13 -10.83 -0.25 7.48
C PHE A 13 -12.24 0.34 7.40
N ASP A 14 -12.74 1.01 8.45
CA ASP A 14 -13.98 1.77 8.32
C ASP A 14 -13.76 3.06 7.51
N PHE A 15 -14.87 3.66 7.06
CA PHE A 15 -14.83 4.85 6.22
C PHE A 15 -14.06 6.00 6.89
N SER A 16 -14.32 6.26 8.18
CA SER A 16 -13.65 7.34 8.90
C SER A 16 -12.14 7.12 9.00
N ALA A 17 -11.71 5.92 9.35
CA ALA A 17 -10.31 5.56 9.50
C ALA A 17 -9.56 5.70 8.17
N VAL A 18 -10.12 5.22 7.07
CA VAL A 18 -9.49 5.33 5.74
C VAL A 18 -9.46 6.79 5.26
N MET A 19 -10.53 7.55 5.48
CA MET A 19 -10.56 8.96 5.08
C MET A 19 -9.60 9.81 5.91
N GLU A 20 -9.46 9.54 7.21
CA GLU A 20 -8.48 10.19 8.08
C GLU A 20 -7.04 9.81 7.70
N ALA A 21 -6.77 8.53 7.48
CA ALA A 21 -5.45 8.04 7.09
C ALA A 21 -5.00 8.63 5.75
N THR A 22 -5.94 8.96 4.87
CA THR A 22 -5.65 9.47 3.52
C THR A 22 -5.77 11.00 3.41
N THR A 23 -5.77 11.76 4.52
CA THR A 23 -5.77 13.23 4.47
C THR A 23 -4.45 13.80 3.95
N ASP A 24 -3.34 13.13 4.24
CA ASP A 24 -2.02 13.47 3.76
C ASP A 24 -1.18 12.20 3.56
N GLU A 25 -0.12 12.34 2.79
CA GLU A 25 0.69 11.20 2.37
C GLU A 25 1.51 10.58 3.50
N SER A 26 1.91 11.35 4.52
CA SER A 26 2.68 10.77 5.63
C SER A 26 1.79 9.86 6.47
N LYS A 27 0.54 10.28 6.74
CA LYS A 27 -0.46 9.43 7.38
C LYS A 27 -0.81 8.21 6.54
N ALA A 28 -0.97 8.38 5.23
CA ALA A 28 -1.30 7.28 4.33
C ALA A 28 -0.20 6.20 4.35
N VAL A 29 1.07 6.63 4.34
CA VAL A 29 2.21 5.72 4.46
C VAL A 29 2.23 5.02 5.81
N ALA A 30 2.05 5.76 6.91
CA ALA A 30 2.04 5.19 8.26
C ALA A 30 0.93 4.14 8.43
N TRP A 31 -0.30 4.47 8.00
CA TRP A 31 -1.42 3.55 8.04
C TRP A 31 -1.19 2.33 7.13
N ALA A 32 -0.71 2.52 5.90
CA ALA A 32 -0.44 1.40 4.98
C ALA A 32 0.66 0.45 5.51
N MET A 33 1.65 0.98 6.21
CA MET A 33 2.65 0.18 6.93
C MET A 33 2.02 -0.55 8.13
N GLU A 34 1.13 0.10 8.87
CA GLU A 34 0.41 -0.49 10.00
C GLU A 34 -0.47 -1.66 9.57
N VAL A 35 -1.23 -1.52 8.48
CA VAL A 35 -2.12 -2.58 7.98
C VAL A 35 -1.40 -3.62 7.10
N GLY A 36 -0.08 -3.53 6.94
CA GLY A 36 0.74 -4.52 6.23
C GLY A 36 0.68 -4.47 4.70
N LEU A 37 0.18 -3.35 4.16
CA LEU A 37 0.17 -3.03 2.73
C LEU A 37 1.55 -2.56 2.24
N LEU A 38 2.33 -1.93 3.12
CA LEU A 38 3.73 -1.55 2.89
C LEU A 38 4.64 -2.16 3.95
N GLU A 39 5.90 -2.36 3.59
CA GLU A 39 6.91 -2.82 4.54
C GLU A 39 7.19 -1.76 5.60
N ARG A 40 7.33 -2.19 6.86
CA ARG A 40 7.62 -1.29 8.00
C ARG A 40 9.10 -0.97 8.16
N SER A 41 9.97 -1.78 7.56
CA SER A 41 11.41 -1.65 7.64
C SER A 41 12.07 -2.22 6.38
N MET A 42 13.23 -1.68 6.02
CA MET A 42 14.03 -2.17 4.90
C MET A 42 15.49 -2.27 5.30
N LEU A 43 16.16 -3.35 4.92
CA LEU A 43 17.61 -3.51 5.01
C LEU A 43 18.25 -3.09 3.69
N CYS A 44 19.37 -2.39 3.76
CA CYS A 44 20.16 -2.06 2.58
C CYS A 44 20.82 -3.34 2.02
N PRO A 45 20.67 -3.65 0.72
CA PRO A 45 21.24 -4.85 0.12
C PRO A 45 22.78 -4.85 0.09
N GLN A 46 23.44 -3.69 0.11
CA GLN A 46 24.91 -3.58 0.13
C GLN A 46 25.51 -3.86 1.51
N CYS A 47 24.89 -3.38 2.58
CA CYS A 47 25.50 -3.41 3.92
C CYS A 47 24.66 -4.13 5.00
N ALA A 48 23.49 -4.65 4.64
CA ALA A 48 22.54 -5.34 5.52
C ALA A 48 22.11 -4.53 6.76
N GLN A 49 22.22 -3.19 6.70
CA GLN A 49 21.81 -2.31 7.81
C GLN A 49 20.44 -1.70 7.57
N PRO A 50 19.68 -1.39 8.64
CA PRO A 50 18.40 -0.71 8.54
C PRO A 50 18.50 0.63 7.78
N MET A 51 17.59 0.83 6.84
CA MET A 51 17.45 2.07 6.07
C MET A 51 16.53 3.06 6.80
N ARG A 52 16.74 4.35 6.58
CA ARG A 52 15.90 5.42 7.12
C ARG A 52 14.72 5.69 6.18
N LEU A 53 13.50 5.70 6.71
CA LEU A 53 12.32 6.12 5.98
C LEU A 53 12.32 7.63 5.74
N ASN A 54 12.06 8.05 4.51
CA ASN A 54 11.64 9.40 4.17
C ASN A 54 10.21 9.34 3.61
N ALA A 55 9.21 9.39 4.51
CA ALA A 55 7.81 9.24 4.14
C ALA A 55 7.32 10.34 3.16
N PRO A 56 7.61 11.64 3.36
CA PRO A 56 7.19 12.67 2.41
C PRO A 56 7.72 12.47 0.99
N LYS A 57 8.95 11.97 0.86
CA LYS A 57 9.56 11.68 -0.44
C LYS A 57 9.41 10.23 -0.89
N ARG A 58 8.69 9.40 -0.13
CA ARG A 58 8.32 8.02 -0.44
C ARG A 58 9.51 7.11 -0.79
N TYR A 59 10.63 7.24 -0.08
CA TYR A 59 11.76 6.31 -0.23
C TYR A 59 12.42 5.91 1.10
N TRP A 60 13.02 4.73 1.09
CA TRP A 60 14.03 4.28 2.03
C TRP A 60 15.40 4.77 1.59
N ARG A 61 16.22 5.26 2.54
CA ARG A 61 17.57 5.76 2.27
C ARG A 61 18.59 5.06 3.16
N CYS A 62 19.67 4.57 2.55
CA CYS A 62 20.81 4.11 3.32
C CYS A 62 21.67 5.32 3.74
N CYS A 63 21.90 5.48 5.04
CA CYS A 63 22.72 6.55 5.59
C CYS A 63 24.22 6.21 5.65
N ARG A 64 24.63 5.02 5.20
CA ARG A 64 25.97 4.46 5.42
C ARG A 64 26.76 4.24 4.13
N LYS A 65 26.80 5.27 3.27
CA LYS A 65 27.48 5.20 1.95
C LYS A 65 28.94 4.73 2.01
N THR A 66 29.64 4.98 3.11
CA THR A 66 31.04 4.58 3.31
C THR A 66 31.23 3.06 3.44
N ARG A 67 30.14 2.30 3.65
CA ARG A 67 30.17 0.83 3.69
C ARG A 67 29.79 0.19 2.35
N HIS A 68 29.48 0.97 1.33
CA HIS A 68 29.11 0.47 0.01
C HIS A 68 30.36 0.35 -0.86
N ALA A 69 30.42 -0.68 -1.70
CA ALA A 69 31.60 -0.94 -2.53
C ALA A 69 31.91 0.20 -3.50
N ASP A 70 30.88 0.92 -3.95
CA ASP A 70 30.99 2.05 -4.88
C ASP A 70 30.98 3.43 -4.19
N GLY A 71 30.87 3.46 -2.86
CA GLY A 71 30.76 4.70 -2.06
C GLY A 71 29.48 5.51 -2.31
N LYS A 72 28.49 4.97 -3.04
CA LYS A 72 27.28 5.71 -3.44
C LYS A 72 26.15 5.56 -2.42
N GLN A 73 25.24 6.53 -2.40
CA GLN A 73 24.03 6.43 -1.60
C GLN A 73 22.97 5.60 -2.33
N GLU A 74 22.45 4.58 -1.66
CA GLU A 74 21.29 3.83 -2.14
C GLU A 74 19.97 4.39 -1.62
N GLN A 75 18.98 4.39 -2.50
CA GLN A 75 17.59 4.73 -2.19
C GLN A 75 16.65 3.75 -2.89
N PHE A 76 15.58 3.35 -2.22
CA PHE A 76 14.54 2.48 -2.78
C PHE A 76 13.17 3.07 -2.50
N SER A 77 12.22 2.92 -3.42
CA SER A 77 10.83 3.34 -3.16
C SER A 77 10.26 2.62 -1.93
N ILE A 78 9.40 3.29 -1.17
CA ILE A 78 8.63 2.62 -0.10
C ILE A 78 7.66 1.56 -0.64
N PHE A 79 7.37 1.60 -1.94
CA PHE A 79 6.50 0.63 -2.62
C PHE A 79 7.25 -0.61 -3.10
N VAL A 80 8.56 -0.71 -2.88
CA VAL A 80 9.33 -1.90 -3.25
C VAL A 80 8.70 -3.16 -2.64
N ASN A 81 8.62 -4.24 -3.41
CA ASN A 81 7.98 -5.50 -3.03
C ASN A 81 6.50 -5.40 -2.63
N SER A 82 5.81 -4.29 -2.96
CA SER A 82 4.38 -4.14 -2.77
C SER A 82 3.64 -4.12 -4.10
N TRP A 83 2.33 -4.36 -4.05
CA TRP A 83 1.43 -4.21 -5.20
C TRP A 83 1.44 -2.79 -5.78
N PHE A 84 1.76 -1.78 -4.95
CA PHE A 84 1.83 -0.38 -5.36
C PHE A 84 3.10 -0.03 -6.15
N SER A 85 4.07 -0.94 -6.30
CA SER A 85 5.37 -0.67 -6.94
C SER A 85 5.29 -0.09 -8.36
N LYS A 86 4.22 -0.36 -9.11
CA LYS A 86 4.01 0.10 -10.48
C LYS A 86 2.92 1.16 -10.61
N MET A 87 2.37 1.65 -9.51
CA MET A 87 1.28 2.62 -9.55
C MET A 87 1.79 4.00 -9.98
N LYS A 88 0.93 4.73 -10.71
CA LYS A 88 1.14 6.15 -11.03
C LYS A 88 0.32 7.09 -10.13
N LEU A 89 -0.58 6.53 -9.33
CA LEU A 89 -1.42 7.28 -8.41
C LEU A 89 -0.65 7.67 -7.15
N GLU A 90 -1.14 8.69 -6.47
CA GLU A 90 -0.76 8.92 -5.08
C GLU A 90 -1.26 7.77 -4.20
N LEU A 91 -0.57 7.53 -3.09
CA LEU A 91 -0.94 6.43 -2.20
C LEU A 91 -2.33 6.67 -1.61
N SER A 92 -2.64 7.91 -1.21
CA SER A 92 -3.97 8.30 -0.73
C SER A 92 -5.09 7.95 -1.72
N GLN A 93 -4.90 8.25 -3.01
CA GLN A 93 -5.87 7.92 -4.06
C GLN A 93 -6.01 6.40 -4.23
N ALA A 94 -4.89 5.69 -4.29
CA ALA A 94 -4.84 4.24 -4.43
C ALA A 94 -5.56 3.52 -3.27
N LEU A 95 -5.35 3.98 -2.03
CA LEU A 95 -5.99 3.45 -0.83
C LEU A 95 -7.49 3.73 -0.83
N ARG A 96 -7.93 4.93 -1.20
CA ARG A 96 -9.37 5.25 -1.31
C ARG A 96 -10.06 4.40 -2.37
N LEU A 97 -9.44 4.20 -3.54
CA LEU A 97 -10.01 3.34 -4.57
C LEU A 97 -10.05 1.86 -4.14
N MET A 98 -9.03 1.39 -3.42
CA MET A 98 -9.02 0.04 -2.86
C MET A 98 -10.15 -0.15 -1.83
N PHE A 99 -10.33 0.83 -0.94
CA PHE A 99 -11.45 0.84 0.01
C PHE A 99 -12.81 0.87 -0.71
N ALA A 100 -12.97 1.76 -1.71
CA ALA A 100 -14.19 1.84 -2.53
C ALA A 100 -14.54 0.50 -3.19
N TRP A 101 -13.52 -0.19 -3.71
CA TRP A 101 -13.67 -1.50 -4.31
C TRP A 101 -14.16 -2.55 -3.30
N CYS A 102 -13.55 -2.62 -2.11
CA CYS A 102 -14.00 -3.53 -1.05
C CYS A 102 -15.45 -3.23 -0.63
N MET A 103 -15.83 -1.95 -0.56
CA MET A 103 -17.19 -1.52 -0.22
C MET A 103 -18.19 -1.63 -1.39
N ARG A 104 -17.76 -2.20 -2.53
CA ARG A 104 -18.56 -2.32 -3.77
C ARG A 104 -19.17 -0.98 -4.23
N THR A 105 -18.49 0.13 -3.94
CA THR A 105 -18.93 1.47 -4.33
C THR A 105 -18.94 1.60 -5.85
N PRO A 106 -19.97 2.22 -6.46
CA PRO A 106 -20.00 2.48 -7.90
C PRO A 106 -18.80 3.30 -8.38
N GLN A 107 -18.27 2.99 -9.56
CA GLN A 107 -17.07 3.63 -10.12
C GLN A 107 -17.13 5.17 -10.17
N PRO A 108 -18.26 5.82 -10.53
CA PRO A 108 -18.34 7.28 -10.52
C PRO A 108 -18.16 7.87 -9.11
N GLN A 109 -18.76 7.22 -8.09
CA GLN A 109 -18.64 7.65 -6.69
C GLN A 109 -17.22 7.40 -6.16
N ALA A 110 -16.61 6.28 -6.52
CA ALA A 110 -15.22 5.96 -6.18
C ALA A 110 -14.24 6.96 -6.80
N ALA A 111 -14.46 7.33 -8.06
CA ALA A 111 -13.69 8.33 -8.78
C ALA A 111 -13.76 9.70 -8.08
N HIS A 112 -14.97 10.12 -7.69
CA HIS A 112 -15.18 11.33 -6.93
C HIS A 112 -14.46 11.30 -5.56
N MET A 113 -14.62 10.22 -4.79
CA MET A 113 -13.99 10.05 -3.47
C MET A 113 -12.45 10.09 -3.54
N ALA A 114 -11.88 9.44 -4.55
CA ALA A 114 -10.43 9.40 -4.76
C ALA A 114 -9.89 10.60 -5.56
N LYS A 115 -10.75 11.50 -6.04
CA LYS A 115 -10.38 12.65 -6.90
C LYS A 115 -9.59 12.21 -8.13
N VAL A 116 -10.09 11.20 -8.84
CA VAL A 116 -9.52 10.68 -10.10
C VAL A 116 -10.58 10.64 -11.19
N SER A 117 -10.18 10.34 -12.43
CA SER A 117 -11.14 10.09 -13.51
C SER A 117 -11.88 8.76 -13.32
N GLU A 118 -13.10 8.66 -13.87
CA GLU A 118 -13.85 7.39 -13.88
C GLU A 118 -13.09 6.27 -14.62
N ASN A 119 -12.39 6.61 -15.69
CA ASN A 119 -11.52 5.67 -16.41
C ASN A 119 -10.42 5.11 -15.49
N THR A 120 -9.82 5.97 -14.66
CA THR A 120 -8.85 5.55 -13.65
C THR A 120 -9.47 4.63 -12.61
N ALA A 121 -10.66 4.96 -12.09
CA ALA A 121 -11.36 4.12 -11.13
C ALA A 121 -11.72 2.74 -11.73
N SER A 122 -12.16 2.71 -12.99
CA SER A 122 -12.48 1.48 -13.70
C SER A 122 -11.26 0.58 -13.91
N ALA A 123 -10.14 1.16 -14.36
CA ALA A 123 -8.87 0.46 -14.48
C ALA A 123 -8.37 -0.08 -13.12
N TRP A 124 -8.55 0.70 -12.06
CA TRP A 124 -8.18 0.28 -10.70
C TRP A 124 -9.01 -0.90 -10.22
N TYR A 125 -10.33 -0.86 -10.43
CA TYR A 125 -11.23 -1.97 -10.08
C TYR A 125 -10.86 -3.25 -10.83
N ALA A 126 -10.45 -3.14 -12.10
CA ALA A 126 -9.92 -4.27 -12.85
C ALA A 126 -8.62 -4.82 -12.24
N ALA A 127 -7.70 -3.94 -11.83
CA ALA A 127 -6.47 -4.34 -11.17
C ALA A 127 -6.72 -5.01 -9.81
N CYS A 128 -7.69 -4.52 -9.03
CA CYS A 128 -8.11 -5.13 -7.77
C CYS A 128 -8.68 -6.54 -7.97
N ARG A 129 -9.47 -6.78 -9.04
CA ARG A 129 -9.94 -8.14 -9.39
C ARG A 129 -8.78 -9.07 -9.67
N VAL A 130 -7.82 -8.65 -10.49
CA VAL A 130 -6.62 -9.45 -10.81
C VAL A 130 -5.81 -9.76 -9.56
N LEU A 131 -5.66 -8.78 -8.65
CA LEU A 131 -4.98 -9.00 -7.38
C LEU A 131 -5.72 -10.05 -6.52
N CYS A 132 -7.02 -9.87 -6.28
CA CYS A 132 -7.82 -10.83 -5.51
C CYS A 132 -7.74 -12.25 -6.10
N SER A 133 -7.84 -12.39 -7.43
CA SER A 133 -7.69 -13.70 -8.09
C SER A 133 -6.32 -14.34 -7.87
N LYS A 134 -5.23 -13.56 -7.91
CA LYS A 134 -3.88 -14.09 -7.68
C LYS A 134 -3.68 -14.54 -6.23
N GLU A 135 -4.16 -13.74 -5.28
CA GLU A 135 -4.02 -14.04 -3.85
C GLU A 135 -4.90 -15.24 -3.43
N LEU A 136 -6.08 -15.37 -4.05
CA LEU A 136 -6.93 -16.56 -3.91
C LEU A 136 -6.21 -17.84 -4.36
N LEU A 137 -5.37 -17.74 -5.39
CA LEU A 137 -4.61 -18.88 -5.91
C LEU A 137 -3.31 -19.15 -5.14
N SER A 138 -2.70 -18.14 -4.51
CA SER A 138 -1.46 -18.29 -3.73
C SER A 138 -1.69 -18.82 -2.31
N GLY A 139 -2.88 -18.61 -1.75
CA GLY A 139 -3.20 -18.98 -0.36
C GLY A 139 -2.57 -18.06 0.70
N GLU A 140 -1.87 -17.01 0.29
CA GLU A 140 -1.18 -16.03 1.16
C GLU A 140 -2.05 -14.80 1.43
N PHE A 141 -3.23 -14.98 2.02
CA PHE A 141 -4.15 -13.87 2.27
C PHE A 141 -3.63 -12.91 3.34
N LYS A 142 -3.35 -11.66 2.96
CA LYS A 142 -3.31 -10.53 3.90
C LYS A 142 -4.74 -10.07 4.22
N ILE A 143 -5.03 -9.82 5.50
CA ILE A 143 -6.39 -9.58 6.04
C ILE A 143 -7.15 -8.47 5.31
N SER A 144 -6.45 -7.44 4.81
CA SER A 144 -7.02 -6.34 4.02
C SER A 144 -7.73 -6.79 2.72
N LEU A 145 -7.36 -7.94 2.16
CA LEU A 145 -7.94 -8.46 0.91
C LEU A 145 -9.16 -9.37 1.13
N LEU A 146 -9.38 -9.87 2.36
CA LEU A 146 -10.51 -10.74 2.68
C LEU A 146 -11.86 -10.02 2.58
N LEU A 147 -11.88 -8.71 2.83
CA LEU A 147 -13.09 -7.89 2.65
C LEU A 147 -13.42 -7.62 1.17
N CYS A 148 -12.52 -7.96 0.26
CA CYS A 148 -12.54 -7.49 -1.13
C CYS A 148 -12.93 -8.58 -2.16
N CYS A 149 -13.01 -9.87 -1.78
CA CYS A 149 -13.21 -11.00 -2.70
C CYS A 149 -14.67 -11.49 -2.83
#